data_AF-A0A942LYM2-F1
#
_entry.id   AF-A0A942LYM2-F1
#
_cell.length_a   1.000
_cell.length_b   1.000
_cell.length_c   1.000
_cell.angle_alpha   90.00
_cell.angle_beta   90.00
_cell.angle_gamma   90.00
#
_symmetry.space_group_name_H-M   'P 1'
#
loop_
_entity.id
_entity.type
_entity.pdbx_description
1 polymer ?
#
loop_
_entity_poly.entity_id
_entity_poly.type
_entity_poly.pdbx_seq_one_letter_code
_entity_poly.pdbx_strand_id
1 'polypeptide(L)'
;LPQLSAVLEDYTARGWPRRKTYTPKGAYLAKTVSPQISHIVKLWGKLGQAGKVNNAGRSALLAFCARQTGKNVPDLDSLTTEEGQAIIEALKAWMAR
;
A
#
# COMPACT_ATOMS: atom_id res chain seq x y z
N LEU A 1 -31.30 15.10 17.50
CA LEU A 1 -30.97 14.17 18.61
C LEU A 1 -30.36 14.97 19.78
N PRO A 2 -31.19 15.63 20.59
CA PRO A 2 -30.74 16.53 21.68
C PRO A 2 -30.01 15.81 22.81
N GLN A 3 -30.23 14.50 22.97
CA GLN A 3 -29.57 13.70 24.00
C GLN A 3 -28.10 13.42 23.68
N LEU A 4 -27.72 13.36 22.39
CA LEU A 4 -26.34 13.12 21.99
C LEU A 4 -25.44 14.33 22.28
N SER A 5 -25.94 15.54 22.04
CA SER A 5 -25.19 16.78 22.32
C SER A 5 -24.93 16.95 23.82
N ALA A 6 -25.93 16.67 24.67
CA ALA A 6 -25.80 16.74 26.12
C ALA A 6 -24.73 15.79 26.65
N VAL A 7 -24.68 14.56 26.12
CA VAL A 7 -23.64 13.58 26.48
C VAL A 7 -22.26 14.08 26.06
N LEU A 8 -22.10 14.59 24.83
CA LEU A 8 -20.81 15.12 24.36
C LEU A 8 -20.34 16.33 25.17
N GLU A 9 -21.26 17.15 25.68
CA GLU A 9 -20.95 18.28 26.56
C GLU A 9 -20.48 17.83 27.95
N ASP A 10 -21.16 16.85 28.57
CA ASP A 10 -20.75 16.26 29.85
C ASP A 10 -19.35 15.62 29.76
N TYR A 11 -19.05 14.89 28.69
CA TYR A 11 -17.70 14.37 28.43
C TYR A 11 -16.67 15.49 28.29
N THR A 12 -17.01 16.58 27.59
CA THR A 12 -16.10 17.73 27.45
C THR A 12 -15.85 18.43 28.79
N ALA A 13 -16.89 18.60 29.62
CA ALA A 13 -16.78 19.18 30.96
C ALA A 13 -15.88 18.33 31.88
N ARG A 14 -15.86 17.01 31.67
CA ARG A 14 -14.96 16.06 32.35
C ARG A 14 -13.56 16.00 31.73
N GLY A 15 -13.23 16.90 30.82
CA GLY A 15 -11.91 17.00 30.19
C GLY A 15 -11.66 16.02 29.06
N TRP A 16 -12.68 15.33 28.54
CA TRP A 16 -12.50 14.46 27.39
C TRP A 16 -12.34 15.28 26.10
N PRO A 17 -11.30 15.02 25.29
CA PRO A 17 -11.09 15.76 24.05
C PRO A 17 -12.15 15.36 23.02
N ARG A 18 -12.91 16.34 22.52
CA ARG A 18 -13.93 16.15 21.46
C ARG A 18 -13.36 15.60 20.15
N ARG A 19 -12.07 15.78 19.90
CA ARG A 19 -11.36 15.27 18.73
C ARG A 19 -10.03 14.71 19.16
N LYS A 20 -9.76 13.47 18.78
CA LYS A 20 -8.42 12.88 18.84
C LYS A 20 -7.57 13.58 17.79
N THR A 21 -6.72 14.50 18.20
CA THR A 21 -5.70 15.06 17.31
C THR A 21 -4.62 14.00 17.10
N TYR A 22 -4.54 13.46 15.89
CA TYR A 22 -3.43 12.61 15.50
C TYR A 22 -2.26 13.52 15.12
N THR A 23 -1.31 13.69 16.03
CA THR A 23 -0.01 14.26 15.70
C THR A 23 0.84 13.11 15.14
N PRO A 24 1.18 13.09 13.84
CA PRO A 24 2.06 12.05 13.31
C PRO A 24 3.40 12.13 14.05
N LYS A 25 3.73 11.09 14.82
CA LYS A 25 5.07 10.93 15.41
C LYS A 25 6.03 10.62 14.28
N GLY A 26 6.88 11.59 13.98
CA GLY A 26 7.89 11.48 12.92
C GLY A 26 7.31 11.76 11.55
N ALA A 27 7.86 12.78 10.89
CA ALA A 27 7.80 12.83 9.44
C ALA A 27 8.58 11.61 8.94
N TYR A 28 7.89 10.51 8.66
CA TYR A 28 8.42 9.55 7.72
C TYR A 28 8.68 10.37 6.45
N LEU A 29 9.93 10.75 6.23
CA LEU A 29 10.36 11.34 4.97
C LEU A 29 9.76 10.44 3.91
N ALA A 30 8.79 10.98 3.16
CA ALA A 30 8.09 10.22 2.15
C ALA A 30 9.18 9.75 1.19
N LYS A 31 9.59 8.48 1.35
CA LYS A 31 10.67 7.90 0.57
C LYS A 31 10.24 8.12 -0.88
N THR A 32 11.06 8.83 -1.65
CA THR A 32 10.78 9.10 -3.06
C THR A 32 10.85 7.77 -3.79
N VAL A 33 9.74 7.04 -3.81
CA VAL A 33 9.63 5.75 -4.48
C VAL A 33 9.70 6.02 -5.98
N SER A 34 10.54 5.27 -6.69
CA SER A 34 10.60 5.35 -8.15
C SER A 34 9.19 5.22 -8.75
N PRO A 35 8.81 6.06 -9.74
CA PRO A 35 7.50 5.97 -10.40
C PRO A 35 7.20 4.55 -10.91
N GLN A 36 8.23 3.83 -11.34
CA GLN A 36 8.14 2.44 -11.80
C GLN A 36 7.67 1.49 -10.69
N ILE A 37 8.26 1.59 -9.51
CA ILE A 37 7.90 0.77 -8.35
C ILE A 37 6.47 1.07 -7.91
N SER A 38 6.10 2.37 -7.88
CA SER A 38 4.72 2.78 -7.62
C SER A 38 3.75 2.15 -8.61
N HIS A 39 4.13 2.07 -9.89
CA HIS A 39 3.32 1.44 -10.93
C HIS A 39 3.15 -0.07 -10.70
N ILE A 40 4.22 -0.79 -10.39
CA ILE A 40 4.19 -2.24 -10.08
C ILE A 40 3.24 -2.53 -8.92
N VAL A 41 3.38 -1.80 -7.81
CA VAL A 41 2.54 -1.98 -6.61
C VAL A 41 1.07 -1.69 -6.92
N LYS A 42 0.79 -0.66 -7.73
CA LYS A 42 -0.59 -0.36 -8.17
C LYS A 42 -1.19 -1.47 -9.01
N LEU A 43 -0.44 -2.01 -9.98
CA LEU A 43 -0.91 -3.13 -10.81
C LEU A 43 -1.16 -4.38 -9.98
N TRP A 44 -0.28 -4.69 -9.03
CA TRP A 44 -0.46 -5.82 -8.11
C TRP A 44 -1.73 -5.68 -7.26
N GLY A 45 -1.96 -4.48 -6.71
CA GLY A 45 -3.18 -4.18 -5.96
C GLY A 45 -4.44 -4.34 -6.82
N LYS A 46 -4.42 -3.91 -8.07
CA LYS A 46 -5.52 -4.09 -9.03
C LYS A 46 -5.79 -5.58 -9.32
N LEU A 47 -4.75 -6.39 -9.47
CA LEU A 47 -4.90 -7.84 -9.65
C LEU A 47 -5.54 -8.52 -8.42
N GLY A 48 -5.16 -8.06 -7.22
CA GLY A 48 -5.79 -8.48 -5.96
C GLY A 48 -7.27 -8.11 -5.90
N GLN A 49 -7.62 -6.86 -6.24
CA GLN A 49 -9.01 -6.39 -6.30
C GLN A 49 -9.85 -7.17 -7.33
N ALA A 50 -9.23 -7.55 -8.46
CA ALA A 50 -9.86 -8.38 -9.48
C ALA A 50 -9.96 -9.87 -9.10
N GLY A 51 -9.48 -10.28 -7.92
CA GLY A 51 -9.51 -11.68 -7.47
C GLY A 51 -8.56 -12.61 -8.22
N LYS A 52 -7.64 -12.08 -9.05
CA LYS A 52 -6.67 -12.89 -9.82
C LYS A 52 -5.52 -13.40 -8.96
N VAL A 53 -5.33 -12.80 -7.78
CA VAL A 53 -4.28 -13.16 -6.83
C VAL A 53 -4.91 -13.40 -5.46
N ASN A 54 -4.71 -14.59 -4.90
CA ASN A 54 -5.23 -14.97 -3.58
C ASN A 54 -4.67 -14.09 -2.44
N ASN A 55 -3.40 -13.68 -2.53
CA ASN A 55 -2.76 -12.82 -1.55
C ASN A 55 -2.06 -11.64 -2.23
N ALA A 56 -2.69 -10.47 -2.18
CA ALA A 56 -2.15 -9.23 -2.74
C ALA A 56 -1.11 -8.53 -1.84
N GLY A 57 -0.59 -9.23 -0.83
CA GLY A 57 0.42 -8.72 0.09
C GLY A 57 1.79 -8.48 -0.57
N ARG A 58 2.62 -7.68 0.11
CA ARG A 58 3.99 -7.33 -0.35
C ARG A 58 4.89 -8.56 -0.49
N SER A 59 4.80 -9.52 0.43
CA SER A 59 5.60 -10.76 0.37
C SER A 59 5.30 -11.58 -0.89
N ALA A 60 4.02 -11.66 -1.28
CA ALA A 60 3.61 -12.35 -2.50
C ALA A 60 4.10 -11.64 -3.77
N LEU A 61 4.10 -10.29 -3.75
CA LEU A 61 4.68 -9.49 -4.83
C LEU A 61 6.20 -9.75 -4.94
N LEU A 62 6.94 -9.72 -3.85
CA LEU A 62 8.39 -9.98 -3.86
C LEU A 62 8.70 -11.40 -4.36
N ALA A 63 7.93 -12.39 -3.93
CA ALA A 63 8.05 -13.76 -4.43
C ALA A 63 7.76 -13.86 -5.94
N PHE A 64 6.79 -13.09 -6.44
CA PHE A 64 6.54 -12.98 -7.89
C PHE A 64 7.72 -12.34 -8.63
N CYS A 65 8.24 -11.21 -8.14
CA CYS A 65 9.41 -10.56 -8.72
C CYS A 65 10.64 -11.48 -8.73
N ALA A 66 10.86 -12.24 -7.66
CA ALA A 66 11.96 -13.21 -7.58
C ALA A 66 11.82 -14.35 -8.60
N ARG A 67 10.60 -14.87 -8.79
CA ARG A 67 10.32 -15.87 -9.84
C ARG A 67 10.58 -15.32 -11.24
N GLN A 68 10.25 -14.04 -11.48
CA GLN A 68 10.34 -13.45 -12.80
C GLN A 68 11.75 -13.02 -13.18
N THR A 69 12.57 -12.64 -12.20
CA THR A 69 13.96 -12.23 -12.41
C THR A 69 14.97 -13.36 -12.19
N GLY A 70 14.54 -14.49 -11.62
CA GLY A 70 15.42 -15.63 -11.31
C GLY A 70 16.44 -15.36 -10.19
N LYS A 71 16.30 -14.24 -9.46
CA LYS A 71 17.17 -13.84 -8.36
C LYS A 71 16.38 -13.52 -7.10
N ASN A 72 17.05 -13.51 -5.96
CA ASN A 72 16.43 -13.08 -4.71
C ASN A 72 16.22 -11.56 -4.74
N VAL A 73 14.97 -11.11 -4.56
CA VAL A 73 14.59 -9.69 -4.55
C VAL A 73 14.16 -9.31 -3.13
N PRO A 74 15.08 -8.79 -2.29
CA PRO A 74 14.76 -8.41 -0.91
C PRO A 74 13.87 -7.15 -0.86
N ASP A 75 14.04 -6.25 -1.83
CA ASP A 75 13.20 -5.07 -1.97
C ASP A 75 13.00 -4.69 -3.44
N LEU A 76 11.91 -3.97 -3.72
CA LEU A 76 11.57 -3.46 -5.06
C LEU A 76 12.60 -2.43 -5.57
N ASP A 77 13.30 -1.76 -4.65
CA ASP A 77 14.39 -0.82 -4.95
C ASP A 77 15.62 -1.53 -5.54
N SER A 78 15.73 -2.87 -5.43
CA SER A 78 16.83 -3.67 -5.97
C SER A 78 16.63 -4.08 -7.44
N LEU A 79 15.49 -3.76 -8.04
CA LEU A 79 15.18 -4.08 -9.43
C LEU A 79 15.87 -3.10 -10.37
N THR A 80 16.45 -3.62 -11.45
CA THR A 80 16.91 -2.75 -12.55
C THR A 80 15.71 -2.21 -13.32
N THR A 81 15.91 -1.14 -14.09
CA THR A 81 14.85 -0.57 -14.94
C THR A 81 14.29 -1.61 -15.91
N GLU A 82 15.14 -2.43 -16.52
CA GLU A 82 14.78 -3.49 -17.47
C GLU A 82 13.92 -4.57 -16.81
N GLU A 83 14.33 -5.04 -15.63
CA GLU A 83 13.58 -6.04 -14.86
C GLU A 83 12.22 -5.50 -14.44
N GLY A 84 12.17 -4.26 -13.96
CA GLY A 84 10.91 -3.63 -13.58
C GLY A 84 9.98 -3.44 -14.78
N GLN A 85 10.50 -3.16 -15.98
CA GLN A 85 9.69 -3.08 -17.20
C GLN A 85 9.12 -4.46 -17.58
N ALA A 86 9.95 -5.51 -17.55
CA ALA A 86 9.51 -6.88 -17.80
C ALA A 86 8.42 -7.33 -16.82
N ILE A 87 8.56 -6.98 -15.54
CA ILE A 87 7.56 -7.24 -14.49
C ILE A 87 6.25 -6.49 -14.79
N ILE A 88 6.33 -5.22 -15.19
CA ILE A 88 5.13 -4.43 -15.54
C ILE A 88 4.37 -5.08 -16.71
N GLU A 89 5.06 -5.48 -17.77
CA GLU A 89 4.44 -6.13 -18.92
C GLU A 89 3.83 -7.49 -18.55
N ALA A 90 4.50 -8.27 -17.70
CA ALA A 90 3.94 -9.52 -17.18
C ALA A 90 2.64 -9.29 -16.37
N LEU A 91 2.61 -8.26 -15.52
CA LEU A 91 1.42 -7.90 -14.73
C LEU A 91 0.27 -7.42 -15.61
N LYS A 92 0.55 -6.63 -16.66
CA LYS A 92 -0.45 -6.19 -17.64
C LYS A 92 -1.02 -7.39 -18.42
N ALA A 93 -0.16 -8.29 -18.89
CA ALA A 93 -0.58 -9.48 -19.60
C ALA A 93 -1.49 -10.38 -18.74
N TRP A 94 -1.19 -10.51 -17.45
CA TRP A 94 -2.07 -11.23 -16.52
C TRP A 94 -3.40 -10.49 -16.28
N MET A 95 -3.38 -9.17 -16.22
CA MET A 95 -4.62 -8.39 -16.11
C MET A 95 -5.54 -8.58 -17.31
N ALA A 96 -4.98 -8.79 -18.50
CA ALA A 96 -5.74 -9.05 -19.74
C ALA A 96 -6.29 -10.49 -19.86
N ARG A 97 -5.85 -11.45 -19.03
CA ARG A 97 -6.32 -12.85 -19.03
C ARG A 97 -7.51 -13.07 -18.11
#